data_AF-A0A9J7LIE1-F1
#
_entry.id   AF-A0A9J7LIE1-F1
#
_cell.length_a   1.000
_cell.length_b   1.000
_cell.length_c   1.000
_cell.angle_alpha   90.00
_cell.angle_beta   90.00
_cell.angle_gamma   90.00
#
_symmetry.space_group_name_H-M   'P 1'
#
loop_
_entity.id
_entity.type
_entity.pdbx_description
1 polymer ?
#
loop_
_entity_poly.entity_id
_entity_poly.type
_entity_poly.pdbx_seq_one_letter_code
_entity_poly.pdbx_strand_id
1 'polypeptide(L)'
;MAASMNEEKLSKFFGDDDKMDWSELENALKSVGLNPSPDLIMKVRRKADANKDQKLTKEELSNILAVFEEIEDLRKIFVENDKDDSGTMSFMEMIKKAGDFYGKHADKYGGGKAKAVMDKYAGDRGKEMTVNEFLDIMFAGLLN
;
A
#
# COMPACT_ATOMS: atom_id res chain seq x y z
N MET A 1 -8.17 9.96 14.30
CA MET A 1 -8.34 9.68 12.85
C MET A 1 -7.08 10.11 12.13
N ALA A 2 -6.37 9.20 11.46
CA ALA A 2 -5.33 9.60 10.51
C ALA A 2 -6.03 10.38 9.38
N ALA A 3 -5.52 11.56 9.05
CA ALA A 3 -6.12 12.38 8.00
C ALA A 3 -5.74 11.79 6.65
N SER A 4 -6.73 11.64 5.75
CA SER A 4 -6.46 11.06 4.43
C SER A 4 -5.46 11.90 3.61
N MET A 5 -4.65 11.22 2.81
CA MET A 5 -3.70 11.89 1.90
C MET A 5 -4.46 12.59 0.78
N ASN A 6 -4.04 13.81 0.42
CA ASN A 6 -4.56 14.58 -0.70
C ASN A 6 -3.42 15.29 -1.43
N GLU A 7 -3.67 15.84 -2.61
CA GLU A 7 -2.63 16.50 -3.44
C GLU A 7 -1.89 17.61 -2.69
N GLU A 8 -2.62 18.45 -1.92
CA GLU A 8 -2.01 19.55 -1.17
C GLU A 8 -1.04 19.05 -0.09
N LYS A 9 -1.41 18.00 0.65
CA LYS A 9 -0.53 17.38 1.66
C LYS A 9 0.64 16.67 0.99
N LEU A 10 0.37 15.92 -0.07
CA LEU A 10 1.38 15.15 -0.79
C LEU A 10 2.43 16.06 -1.43
N SER A 11 2.00 17.22 -1.94
CA SER A 11 2.91 18.22 -2.52
C SER A 11 3.92 18.81 -1.53
N LYS A 12 3.63 18.76 -0.22
CA LYS A 12 4.53 19.24 0.85
C LYS A 12 5.72 18.31 1.10
N PHE A 13 5.66 17.08 0.55
CA PHE A 13 6.75 16.12 0.64
C PHE A 13 7.71 16.20 -0.55
N PHE A 14 7.39 16.94 -1.61
CA PHE A 14 8.34 17.12 -2.71
C PHE A 14 9.44 18.09 -2.30
N GLY A 15 10.68 17.74 -2.61
CA GLY A 15 11.83 18.60 -2.39
C GLY A 15 11.86 19.81 -3.31
N ASP A 16 12.87 20.66 -3.12
CA ASP A 16 13.11 21.85 -3.94
C ASP A 16 13.39 21.52 -5.42
N ASP A 17 13.66 20.25 -5.75
CA ASP A 17 13.90 19.77 -7.11
C ASP A 17 12.64 19.26 -7.83
N ASP A 18 11.45 19.48 -7.24
CA ASP A 18 10.14 19.00 -7.70
C ASP A 18 10.04 17.48 -7.83
N LYS A 19 10.88 16.74 -7.11
CA LYS A 19 10.84 15.28 -7.02
C LYS A 19 10.60 14.83 -5.59
N MET A 20 10.11 13.61 -5.48
CA MET A 20 9.98 12.89 -4.22
C MET A 20 11.06 11.82 -4.16
N ASP A 21 11.98 11.96 -3.21
CA ASP A 21 13.02 10.99 -2.91
C ASP A 21 12.51 9.86 -1.98
N TRP A 22 13.44 8.98 -1.59
CA TRP A 22 13.11 7.85 -0.72
C TRP A 22 12.63 8.27 0.67
N SER A 23 13.30 9.26 1.26
CA SER A 23 13.03 9.75 2.61
C SER A 23 11.71 10.52 2.63
N GLU A 24 11.44 11.29 1.57
CA GLU A 24 10.21 12.03 1.39
C GLU A 24 9.01 11.11 1.21
N LEU A 25 9.14 10.06 0.40
CA LEU A 25 8.10 9.04 0.25
C LEU A 25 7.86 8.27 1.55
N GLU A 26 8.92 7.92 2.27
CA GLU A 26 8.83 7.29 3.59
C GLU A 26 8.07 8.19 4.58
N ASN A 27 8.40 9.48 4.62
CA ASN A 27 7.73 10.45 5.48
C ASN A 27 6.26 10.64 5.10
N ALA A 28 5.94 10.65 3.79
CA ALA A 28 4.58 10.70 3.30
C ALA A 28 3.76 9.48 3.78
N LEU A 29 4.32 8.28 3.67
CA LEU A 29 3.70 7.04 4.17
C LEU A 29 3.55 7.06 5.70
N LYS A 30 4.53 7.56 6.45
CA LYS A 30 4.42 7.73 7.90
C LYS A 30 3.34 8.73 8.31
N SER A 31 3.13 9.78 7.52
CA SER A 31 2.11 10.80 7.80
C SER A 31 0.67 10.26 7.80
N VAL A 32 0.42 9.17 7.07
CA VAL A 32 -0.88 8.45 7.08
C VAL A 32 -0.94 7.36 8.16
N GLY A 33 0.04 7.32 9.07
CA GLY A 33 0.07 6.42 10.22
C GLY A 33 0.61 5.03 9.92
N LEU A 34 1.42 4.88 8.86
CA LEU A 34 2.11 3.62 8.54
C LEU A 34 3.53 3.63 9.09
N ASN A 35 4.09 2.43 9.25
CA ASN A 35 5.52 2.26 9.48
C ASN A 35 6.07 1.37 8.35
N PRO A 36 6.34 1.95 7.16
CA PRO A 36 6.62 1.16 5.98
C PRO A 36 8.00 0.51 6.05
N SER A 37 8.11 -0.73 5.56
CA SER A 37 9.41 -1.35 5.34
C SER A 37 10.10 -0.75 4.10
N PRO A 38 11.43 -0.91 3.95
CA PRO A 38 12.13 -0.54 2.72
C PRO A 38 11.53 -1.19 1.46
N ASP A 39 11.04 -2.42 1.59
CA ASP A 39 10.41 -3.13 0.49
C ASP A 39 9.07 -2.50 0.08
N LEU A 40 8.25 -2.08 1.05
CA LEU A 40 7.00 -1.38 0.77
C LEU A 40 7.27 -0.05 0.06
N ILE A 41 8.23 0.74 0.55
CA ILE A 41 8.61 2.03 -0.06
C ILE A 41 9.03 1.81 -1.52
N MET A 42 9.87 0.80 -1.78
CA MET A 42 10.31 0.45 -3.14
C MET A 42 9.13 0.11 -4.05
N LYS A 43 8.18 -0.70 -3.58
CA LYS A 43 7.03 -1.14 -4.38
C LYS A 43 6.07 0.01 -4.66
N VAL A 44 5.82 0.86 -3.65
CA VAL A 44 5.01 2.08 -3.79
C VAL A 44 5.63 2.98 -4.84
N ARG A 45 6.95 3.22 -4.75
CA ARG A 45 7.68 4.02 -5.75
C ARG A 45 7.54 3.45 -7.15
N ARG A 46 7.80 2.16 -7.36
CA ARG A 46 7.68 1.53 -8.69
C ARG A 46 6.27 1.57 -9.26
N LYS A 47 5.25 1.51 -8.40
CA LYS A 47 3.84 1.59 -8.81
C LYS A 47 3.44 3.02 -9.18
N ALA A 48 3.99 3.98 -8.45
CA ALA A 48 3.74 5.40 -8.63
C ALA A 48 4.57 6.02 -9.80
N ASP A 49 5.72 5.44 -10.13
CA ASP A 49 6.56 5.76 -11.29
C ASP A 49 5.90 5.21 -12.57
N ALA A 50 5.06 6.04 -13.19
CA ALA A 50 4.24 5.64 -14.33
C ALA A 50 5.05 5.60 -15.62
N ASN A 51 6.02 6.51 -15.76
CA ASN A 51 6.85 6.64 -16.96
C ASN A 51 8.11 5.74 -16.91
N LYS A 52 8.37 5.09 -15.76
CA LYS A 52 9.49 4.17 -15.51
C LYS A 52 10.86 4.85 -15.59
N ASP A 53 10.92 6.16 -15.33
CA ASP A 53 12.16 6.94 -15.34
C ASP A 53 12.88 6.91 -13.98
N GLN A 54 12.35 6.15 -13.03
CA GLN A 54 12.83 5.99 -11.66
C GLN A 54 12.75 7.27 -10.84
N LYS A 55 11.97 8.26 -11.25
CA LYS A 55 11.69 9.45 -10.45
C LYS A 55 10.23 9.43 -10.02
N LEU A 56 9.93 10.20 -8.99
CA LEU A 56 8.57 10.51 -8.60
C LEU A 56 8.43 12.02 -8.70
N THR A 57 7.82 12.48 -9.78
CA THR A 57 7.72 13.91 -10.08
C THR A 57 6.31 14.43 -9.80
N LYS A 58 6.14 15.76 -9.80
CA LYS A 58 4.80 16.36 -9.71
C LYS A 58 3.87 15.96 -10.86
N GLU A 59 4.43 15.58 -12.02
CA GLU A 59 3.64 15.06 -13.14
C GLU A 59 3.00 13.70 -12.82
N GLU A 60 3.60 12.96 -11.87
CA GLU A 60 3.13 11.67 -11.39
C GLU A 60 2.32 11.78 -10.09
N LEU A 61 2.07 13.00 -9.62
CA LEU A 61 1.35 13.27 -8.37
C LEU A 61 0.01 12.54 -8.31
N SER A 62 -0.77 12.56 -9.39
CA SER A 62 -2.06 11.85 -9.44
C SER A 62 -1.88 10.33 -9.35
N ASN A 63 -0.80 9.76 -9.89
CA ASN A 63 -0.51 8.34 -9.76
C ASN A 63 -0.02 8.00 -8.34
N ILE A 64 0.84 8.83 -7.74
CA ILE A 64 1.25 8.70 -6.34
C ILE A 64 0.01 8.73 -5.45
N LEU A 65 -0.90 9.70 -5.66
CA LEU A 65 -2.14 9.81 -4.90
C LEU A 65 -3.01 8.56 -5.04
N ALA A 66 -3.17 8.02 -6.26
CA ALA A 66 -3.93 6.79 -6.49
C ALA A 66 -3.36 5.60 -5.70
N VAL A 67 -2.02 5.52 -5.55
CA VAL A 67 -1.38 4.50 -4.71
C VAL A 67 -1.67 4.74 -3.23
N PHE A 68 -1.65 5.99 -2.75
CA PHE A 68 -2.02 6.32 -1.38
C PHE A 68 -3.50 5.99 -1.08
N GLU A 69 -4.41 6.25 -2.02
CA GLU A 69 -5.82 5.85 -1.88
C GLU A 69 -5.97 4.33 -1.76
N GLU A 70 -5.25 3.56 -2.57
CA GLU A 70 -5.27 2.10 -2.48
C GLU A 70 -4.77 1.61 -1.12
N ILE A 71 -3.69 2.21 -0.61
CA ILE A 71 -3.16 1.90 0.72
C ILE A 71 -4.20 2.20 1.80
N GLU A 72 -4.88 3.34 1.71
CA GLU A 72 -5.93 3.70 2.67
C GLU A 72 -7.11 2.73 2.62
N ASP A 73 -7.57 2.33 1.43
CA ASP A 73 -8.69 1.41 1.29
C ASP A 73 -8.33 -0.01 1.78
N LEU A 74 -7.11 -0.49 1.51
CA LEU A 74 -6.59 -1.72 2.08
C LEU A 74 -6.47 -1.64 3.61
N ARG A 75 -6.00 -0.50 4.13
CA ARG A 75 -5.90 -0.27 5.58
C ARG A 75 -7.28 -0.28 6.24
N LYS A 76 -8.30 0.31 5.60
CA LYS A 76 -9.70 0.25 6.11
C LYS A 76 -10.18 -1.18 6.21
N ILE A 77 -9.91 -2.01 5.20
CA ILE A 77 -10.24 -3.44 5.26
C ILE A 77 -9.58 -4.10 6.47
N PHE A 78 -8.30 -3.81 6.75
CA PHE A 78 -7.64 -4.34 7.94
C PHE A 78 -8.38 -3.93 9.22
N VAL A 79 -8.57 -2.62 9.42
CA VAL A 79 -9.20 -2.06 10.63
C VAL A 79 -10.64 -2.55 10.82
N GLU A 80 -11.41 -2.69 9.74
CA GLU A 80 -12.78 -3.22 9.81
C GLU A 80 -12.85 -4.69 10.21
N ASN A 81 -11.77 -5.45 9.99
CA ASN A 81 -11.70 -6.86 10.34
C ASN A 81 -10.97 -7.11 11.67
N ASP A 82 -10.11 -6.18 12.12
CA ASP A 82 -9.48 -6.13 13.45
C ASP A 82 -10.47 -5.69 14.53
N LYS A 83 -11.40 -6.61 14.86
CA LYS A 83 -12.53 -6.32 15.75
C LYS A 83 -12.14 -6.10 17.21
N ASP A 84 -11.02 -6.68 17.63
CA ASP A 84 -10.53 -6.57 19.01
C ASP A 84 -9.48 -5.47 19.18
N ASP A 85 -9.19 -4.71 18.11
CA ASP A 85 -8.20 -3.61 18.09
C ASP A 85 -6.82 -4.07 18.57
N SER A 86 -6.49 -5.34 18.28
CA SER A 86 -5.21 -5.94 18.64
C SER A 86 -4.07 -5.40 17.78
N GLY A 87 -4.38 -4.81 16.63
CA GLY A 87 -3.42 -4.39 15.62
C GLY A 87 -2.91 -5.55 14.76
N THR A 88 -3.44 -6.77 14.97
CA THR A 88 -3.07 -7.99 14.25
C THR A 88 -4.31 -8.73 13.77
N MET A 89 -4.18 -9.48 12.67
CA MET A 89 -5.27 -10.28 12.11
C MET A 89 -4.75 -11.60 11.54
N SER A 90 -5.62 -12.61 11.47
CA SER A 90 -5.25 -13.89 10.85
C SER A 90 -4.82 -13.68 9.40
N PHE A 91 -3.68 -14.27 9.05
CA PHE A 91 -3.11 -14.18 7.71
C PHE A 91 -4.13 -14.57 6.62
N MET A 92 -4.79 -15.71 6.78
CA MET A 92 -5.71 -16.25 5.77
C MET A 92 -6.96 -15.38 5.59
N GLU A 93 -7.44 -14.78 6.67
CA GLU A 93 -8.61 -13.91 6.64
C GLU A 93 -8.30 -12.62 5.87
N MET A 94 -7.16 -11.99 6.15
CA MET A 94 -6.76 -10.75 5.49
C MET A 94 -6.48 -10.92 4.00
N ILE A 95 -5.79 -11.99 3.60
CA ILE A 95 -5.56 -12.28 2.18
C ILE A 95 -6.87 -12.52 1.44
N LYS A 96 -7.81 -13.24 2.05
CA LYS A 96 -9.14 -13.47 1.45
C LYS A 96 -9.89 -12.14 1.27
N LYS A 97 -9.93 -11.30 2.31
CA LYS A 97 -10.60 -9.99 2.26
C LYS A 97 -10.00 -9.06 1.21
N ALA A 98 -8.68 -9.07 1.06
CA ALA A 98 -8.02 -8.31 0.02
C ALA A 98 -8.28 -8.86 -1.39
N GLY A 99 -8.33 -10.18 -1.55
CA GLY A 99 -8.76 -10.82 -2.79
C GLY A 99 -10.16 -10.39 -3.21
N ASP A 100 -11.11 -10.39 -2.27
CA ASP A 100 -12.47 -9.89 -2.50
C ASP A 100 -12.48 -8.40 -2.88
N PHE A 101 -11.64 -7.57 -2.24
CA PHE A 101 -11.48 -6.15 -2.56
C PHE A 101 -10.97 -5.95 -3.99
N TYR A 102 -9.86 -6.57 -4.37
CA TYR A 102 -9.33 -6.47 -5.74
C TYR A 102 -10.29 -7.05 -6.78
N GLY A 103 -11.07 -8.07 -6.44
CA GLY A 103 -12.13 -8.58 -7.30
C GLY A 103 -13.25 -7.57 -7.54
N LYS A 104 -13.67 -6.84 -6.49
CA LYS A 104 -14.72 -5.80 -6.57
C LYS A 104 -14.24 -4.50 -7.22
N HIS A 105 -12.96 -4.17 -7.04
CA HIS A 105 -12.33 -2.96 -7.56
C HIS A 105 -11.37 -3.27 -8.71
N ALA A 106 -11.67 -4.30 -9.50
CA ALA A 106 -10.82 -4.75 -10.59
C ALA A 106 -10.67 -3.68 -11.69
N ASP A 107 -11.69 -2.84 -11.86
CA ASP A 107 -11.71 -1.68 -12.74
C ASP A 107 -10.72 -0.58 -12.30
N LYS A 108 -10.57 -0.38 -10.98
CA LYS A 108 -9.68 0.65 -10.40
C LYS A 108 -8.25 0.14 -10.18
N TYR A 109 -8.08 -1.07 -9.66
CA TYR A 109 -6.77 -1.58 -9.21
C TYR A 109 -6.26 -2.80 -9.98
N GLY A 110 -7.09 -3.42 -10.82
CA GLY A 110 -6.80 -4.64 -11.57
C GLY A 110 -7.12 -5.92 -10.80
N GLY A 111 -7.81 -6.88 -11.44
CA GLY A 111 -8.37 -8.08 -10.80
C GLY A 111 -7.42 -9.28 -10.59
N GLY A 112 -6.11 -9.15 -10.81
CA GLY A 112 -5.18 -10.29 -10.92
C GLY A 112 -4.17 -10.50 -9.79
N LYS A 113 -4.18 -9.68 -8.73
CA LYS A 113 -2.98 -9.46 -7.91
C LYS A 113 -2.90 -10.23 -6.59
N ALA A 114 -3.98 -10.89 -6.16
CA ALA A 114 -4.02 -11.61 -4.88
C ALA A 114 -3.47 -13.05 -4.95
N LYS A 115 -3.41 -13.67 -6.14
CA LYS A 115 -3.12 -15.12 -6.27
C LYS A 115 -1.66 -15.48 -6.01
N ALA A 116 -0.69 -14.69 -6.49
CA ALA A 116 0.75 -14.94 -6.26
C ALA A 116 1.17 -14.71 -4.80
N VAL A 117 0.41 -13.90 -4.09
CA VAL A 117 0.56 -13.62 -2.66
C VAL A 117 0.11 -14.81 -1.80
N MET A 118 -0.97 -15.51 -2.21
CA MET A 118 -1.47 -16.71 -1.54
C MET A 118 -0.45 -17.86 -1.53
N ASP A 119 0.39 -17.96 -2.58
CA ASP A 119 1.35 -19.06 -2.74
C ASP A 119 2.65 -18.85 -1.92
N LYS A 120 2.91 -17.64 -1.41
CA LYS A 120 4.20 -17.30 -0.77
C LYS A 120 4.27 -17.61 0.73
N TYR A 121 3.20 -18.09 1.36
CA TYR A 121 3.19 -18.31 2.80
C TYR A 121 3.06 -19.77 3.20
N ALA A 122 3.92 -20.19 4.14
CA ALA A 122 4.32 -21.57 4.44
C ALA A 122 3.25 -22.44 5.14
N GLY A 123 1.97 -22.25 4.84
CA GLY A 123 0.88 -23.07 5.36
C GLY A 123 0.56 -22.86 6.85
N ASP A 124 1.19 -21.89 7.52
CA ASP A 124 0.88 -21.54 8.90
C ASP A 124 -0.40 -20.71 8.99
N ARG A 125 -1.50 -21.39 9.28
CA ARG A 125 -2.84 -20.80 9.41
C ARG A 125 -3.05 -20.08 10.75
N GLY A 126 -2.15 -20.26 11.71
CA GLY A 126 -2.21 -19.61 13.03
C GLY A 126 -1.44 -18.31 13.09
N LYS A 127 -0.67 -17.97 12.05
CA LYS A 127 0.11 -16.75 12.04
C LYS A 127 -0.79 -15.53 11.89
N GLU A 128 -0.59 -14.56 12.77
CA GLU A 128 -1.15 -13.23 12.67
C GLU A 128 -0.22 -12.29 11.90
N MET A 129 -0.80 -11.26 11.29
CA MET A 129 -0.06 -10.20 10.60
C MET A 129 -0.51 -8.83 11.07
N THR A 130 0.42 -7.88 11.07
CA THR A 130 0.14 -6.46 11.23
C THR A 130 -0.32 -5.82 9.92
N VAL A 131 -0.88 -4.61 9.99
CA VAL A 131 -1.23 -3.82 8.80
C VAL A 131 -0.04 -3.55 7.87
N ASN A 132 1.17 -3.39 8.43
CA ASN A 132 2.37 -3.14 7.62
C ASN A 132 2.78 -4.41 6.85
N GLU A 133 2.79 -5.56 7.51
CA GLU A 133 3.04 -6.85 6.85
C GLU A 133 1.99 -7.15 5.77
N PHE A 134 0.72 -6.86 6.08
CA PHE A 134 -0.38 -6.98 5.12
C PHE A 134 -0.13 -6.15 3.85
N LEU A 135 0.18 -4.85 3.99
CA LEU A 135 0.47 -3.98 2.85
C LEU A 135 1.71 -4.44 2.08
N ASP A 136 2.76 -4.87 2.78
CA ASP A 136 3.96 -5.39 2.16
C ASP A 136 3.70 -6.58 1.24
N ILE A 137 2.79 -7.45 1.68
CA ILE A 137 2.35 -8.62 0.97
C ILE A 137 1.47 -8.21 -0.22
N MET A 138 0.48 -7.33 -0.03
CA MET A 138 -0.41 -6.87 -1.12
C MET A 138 0.37 -6.23 -2.27
N PHE A 139 1.41 -5.48 -1.94
CA PHE A 139 2.25 -4.83 -2.93
C PHE A 139 3.34 -5.76 -3.52
N ALA A 140 3.54 -6.97 -2.98
CA ALA A 140 4.54 -7.92 -3.47
C ALA A 140 4.16 -8.58 -4.81
N GLY A 141 2.85 -8.70 -5.12
CA GLY A 141 2.34 -9.33 -6.35
C GLY A 141 2.39 -8.44 -7.60
N LEU A 142 2.90 -7.21 -7.51
CA LEU A 142 2.97 -6.23 -8.60
C LEU A 142 4.21 -6.39 -9.52
N LEU A 143 5.01 -7.43 -9.32
CA LEU A 143 6.32 -7.61 -9.98
C LEU A 143 6.33 -8.59 -11.17
N ASN A 144 5.19 -9.02 -11.69
CA ASN A 144 5.13 -9.77 -12.95
C ASN A 144 4.36 -9.00 -14.02
#